data_AF-A0A7S0FUN9-F1
#
_entry.id   AF-A0A7S0FUN9-F1
#
_cell.length_a   1.000
_cell.length_b   1.000
_cell.length_c   1.000
_cell.angle_alpha   90.00
_cell.angle_beta   90.00
_cell.angle_gamma   90.00
#
_symmetry.space_group_name_H-M   'P 1'
#
loop_
_entity.id
_entity.type
_entity.pdbx_description
1 polymer ?
#
loop_
_entity_poly.entity_id
_entity_poly.type
_entity_poly.pdbx_seq_one_letter_code
_entity_poly.pdbx_strand_id
1 'polypeptide(L)'
;MKPAWDKLGKAFRDSSSVLIGDVDCTSSEGEPVCSDNGVSGYPTIKYFTAETGKKGEDYSGGRDFDELEKFTKEKLARKCNVKTKEDCDDKEKEYIDKMTPKGADAIAKEAERLKGLKGSAMKDDKKAWLMKRIAVLDSLVKSTKGEL
;
A
#
# COMPACT_ATOMS: atom_id res chain seq x y z
N MET A 1 -17.07 3.86 13.92
CA MET A 1 -15.89 3.86 13.00
C MET A 1 -15.00 2.63 13.17
N LYS A 2 -14.60 2.25 14.39
CA LYS A 2 -13.63 1.17 14.63
C LYS A 2 -13.83 -0.12 13.81
N PRO A 3 -15.04 -0.71 13.68
CA PRO A 3 -15.23 -1.91 12.86
C PRO A 3 -14.85 -1.73 11.37
N ALA A 4 -15.17 -0.58 10.77
CA ALA A 4 -14.82 -0.27 9.39
C ALA A 4 -13.30 -0.07 9.24
N TRP A 5 -12.67 0.62 10.19
CA TRP A 5 -11.22 0.83 10.22
C TRP A 5 -10.44 -0.48 10.37
N ASP A 6 -10.88 -1.37 11.27
CA ASP A 6 -10.26 -2.68 11.46
C ASP A 6 -10.40 -3.55 10.19
N LYS A 7 -11.55 -3.46 9.49
CA LYS A 7 -11.76 -4.15 8.21
C LYS A 7 -10.84 -3.58 7.12
N LEU A 8 -10.68 -2.25 7.06
CA LEU A 8 -9.76 -1.59 6.14
C LEU A 8 -8.30 -2.02 6.39
N GLY A 9 -7.85 -2.00 7.66
CA GLY A 9 -6.52 -2.44 8.03
C GLY A 9 -6.23 -3.89 7.62
N LYS A 10 -7.23 -4.78 7.74
CA LYS A 10 -7.12 -6.16 7.24
C LYS A 10 -7.03 -6.23 5.71
N ALA A 11 -7.83 -5.44 5.00
CA ALA A 11 -7.83 -5.41 3.53
C ALA A 11 -6.48 -4.93 2.95
N PHE A 12 -5.81 -4.00 3.63
CA PHE A 12 -4.52 -3.43 3.21
C PHE A 12 -3.32 -3.98 3.98
N ARG A 13 -3.47 -5.02 4.81
CA ARG A 13 -2.37 -5.61 5.59
C ARG A 13 -1.17 -6.01 4.73
N ASP A 14 -1.45 -6.51 3.53
CA ASP A 14 -0.49 -7.03 2.57
C ASP A 14 -0.21 -6.04 1.43
N SER A 15 -0.59 -4.77 1.61
CA SER A 15 -0.33 -3.73 0.62
C SER A 15 1.16 -3.35 0.64
N SER A 16 1.72 -3.14 -0.55
CA SER A 16 3.11 -2.67 -0.74
C SER A 16 3.25 -1.14 -0.73
N SER A 17 2.12 -0.42 -0.71
CA SER A 17 2.08 1.03 -0.94
C SER A 17 1.28 1.81 0.11
N VAL A 18 0.22 1.21 0.60
CA VAL A 18 -0.63 1.74 1.69
C VAL A 18 -0.30 1.05 3.00
N LEU A 19 -0.13 1.85 4.06
CA LEU A 19 -0.15 1.42 5.45
C LEU A 19 -1.38 2.04 6.11
N ILE A 20 -2.18 1.21 6.78
CA ILE A 20 -3.28 1.66 7.63
C ILE A 20 -2.83 1.47 9.08
N GLY A 21 -2.88 2.55 9.87
CA GLY A 21 -2.46 2.53 11.27
C GLY A 21 -3.32 3.45 12.11
N ASP A 22 -3.33 3.20 13.41
CA ASP A 22 -3.98 4.03 14.43
C ASP A 22 -2.95 4.47 15.48
N VAL A 23 -3.20 5.64 16.06
CA VAL A 23 -2.38 6.22 17.12
C VAL A 23 -3.31 6.54 18.29
N ASP A 24 -2.96 6.04 19.48
CA ASP A 24 -3.66 6.41 20.71
C ASP A 24 -3.12 7.74 21.24
N CYS A 25 -3.81 8.81 20.84
CA CYS A 25 -3.50 10.18 21.26
C CYS A 25 -3.74 10.46 22.75
N THR A 26 -4.32 9.53 23.50
CA THR A 26 -4.52 9.66 24.97
C THR A 26 -3.32 9.16 25.76
N SER A 27 -2.43 8.41 25.11
CA SER A 27 -1.17 7.96 25.70
C SER A 27 -0.11 9.07 25.71
N SER A 28 0.82 9.02 26.66
CA SER A 28 1.95 9.95 26.74
C SER A 28 2.87 9.89 25.51
N GLU A 29 2.88 8.77 24.79
CA GLU A 29 3.69 8.58 23.58
C GLU A 29 2.98 9.09 22.33
N GLY A 30 1.64 8.99 22.28
CA GLY A 30 0.83 9.40 21.14
C GLY A 30 0.41 10.87 21.18
N GLU A 31 0.27 11.48 22.36
CA GLU A 31 -0.13 12.89 22.50
C GLU A 31 0.76 13.85 21.66
N PRO A 32 2.11 13.76 21.72
CA PRO A 32 2.96 14.65 20.93
C PRO A 32 2.76 14.44 19.42
N VAL A 33 2.58 13.19 18.99
CA VAL A 33 2.34 12.85 17.58
C VAL A 33 1.04 13.48 17.10
N CYS A 34 -0.03 13.40 17.91
CA CYS A 34 -1.33 13.93 17.54
C CYS A 34 -1.35 15.46 17.55
N SER A 35 -0.70 16.09 18.54
CA SER A 35 -0.53 17.55 18.61
C SER A 35 0.26 18.08 17.41
N ASP A 36 1.40 17.45 17.06
CA ASP A 36 2.23 17.82 15.91
C ASP A 36 1.50 17.69 14.57
N ASN A 37 0.51 16.80 14.49
CA ASN A 37 -0.32 16.58 13.31
C ASN A 37 -1.65 17.36 13.35
N GLY A 38 -1.82 18.26 14.32
CA GLY A 38 -2.97 19.16 14.42
C GLY A 38 -4.28 18.46 14.79
N VAL A 39 -4.22 17.32 15.46
CA VAL A 39 -5.41 16.57 15.87
C VAL A 39 -6.03 17.24 17.11
N SER A 40 -7.22 17.81 16.94
CA SER A 40 -7.95 18.53 17.99
C SER A 40 -9.22 17.81 18.49
N GLY A 41 -9.59 16.68 17.87
CA GLY A 41 -10.75 15.88 18.25
C GLY A 41 -10.66 14.45 17.73
N TYR A 42 -11.40 13.54 18.36
CA TYR A 42 -11.38 12.11 18.03
C TYR A 42 -12.76 11.60 17.59
N PRO A 43 -12.83 10.66 16.63
CA PRO A 43 -11.72 10.21 15.79
C PRO A 43 -11.42 11.19 14.64
N THR A 44 -10.12 11.43 14.38
CA THR A 44 -9.63 12.15 13.19
C THR A 44 -8.89 11.17 12.28
N ILE A 45 -9.17 11.22 10.98
CA ILE A 45 -8.46 10.44 9.97
C ILE A 45 -7.62 11.41 9.16
N LYS A 46 -6.33 11.13 9.06
CA LYS A 46 -5.41 11.84 8.17
C LYS A 46 -4.82 10.88 7.16
N TYR A 47 -4.49 11.38 5.99
CA TYR A 47 -3.77 10.64 4.98
C TYR A 47 -2.47 11.34 4.61
N PHE A 48 -1.46 10.55 4.25
CA PHE A 48 -0.11 11.00 3.99
C PHE A 48 0.36 10.45 2.64
N THR A 49 0.66 11.35 1.70
CA THR A 49 1.27 11.06 0.41
C THR A 49 2.48 11.96 0.20
N ALA A 50 3.20 11.78 -0.91
CA ALA A 50 4.25 12.72 -1.31
C ALA A 50 3.70 14.13 -1.56
N GLU A 51 2.45 14.25 -2.00
CA GLU A 51 1.78 15.51 -2.31
C GLU A 51 1.35 16.25 -1.04
N THR A 52 0.79 15.54 -0.05
CA THR A 52 0.37 16.14 1.24
C THR A 52 1.56 16.44 2.17
N GLY A 53 2.72 15.86 1.89
CA GLY A 53 3.92 16.01 2.70
C GLY A 53 3.76 15.49 4.14
N LYS A 54 4.64 15.96 5.03
CA LYS A 54 4.76 15.45 6.41
C LYS A 54 3.58 15.81 7.33
N LYS A 55 2.82 16.85 7.01
CA LYS A 55 1.66 17.26 7.82
C LYS A 55 0.39 16.49 7.44
N GLY A 56 0.42 15.79 6.30
CA GLY A 56 -0.74 15.08 5.77
C GLY A 56 -1.90 16.02 5.47
N GLU A 57 -3.03 15.42 5.14
CA GLU A 57 -4.30 16.12 4.98
C GLU A 57 -5.41 15.38 5.72
N ASP A 58 -6.47 16.12 6.08
CA ASP A 58 -7.63 15.54 6.74
C ASP A 58 -8.51 14.80 5.73
N TYR A 59 -8.93 13.60 6.11
CA TYR A 59 -9.92 12.85 5.35
C TYR A 59 -11.33 13.30 5.75
N SER A 60 -12.07 13.82 4.78
CA SER A 60 -13.44 14.34 4.95
C SER A 60 -14.53 13.48 4.29
N GLY A 61 -14.17 12.32 3.73
CA GLY A 61 -15.11 11.41 3.06
C GLY A 61 -15.92 10.51 4.03
N GLY A 62 -16.69 9.57 3.45
CA GLY A 62 -17.50 8.61 4.19
C GLY A 62 -16.66 7.67 5.06
N ARG A 63 -17.13 7.38 6.28
CA ARG A 63 -16.37 6.59 7.28
C ARG A 63 -16.84 5.13 7.40
N ASP A 64 -17.67 4.68 6.47
CA ASP A 64 -17.93 3.27 6.26
C ASP A 64 -16.77 2.62 5.49
N PHE A 65 -16.80 1.29 5.41
CA PHE A 65 -15.71 0.54 4.80
C PHE A 65 -15.58 0.81 3.29
N ASP A 66 -16.70 0.95 2.58
CA ASP A 66 -16.68 1.03 1.11
C ASP A 66 -16.09 2.37 0.65
N GLU A 67 -16.47 3.46 1.31
CA GLU A 67 -15.93 4.80 1.05
C GLU A 67 -14.44 4.92 1.42
N LEU A 68 -14.04 4.34 2.56
CA LEU A 68 -12.63 4.29 2.97
C LEU A 68 -11.78 3.45 2.01
N GLU A 69 -12.30 2.29 1.59
CA GLU A 69 -11.60 1.39 0.68
C GLU A 69 -11.43 2.05 -0.70
N LYS A 70 -12.50 2.69 -1.20
CA LYS A 70 -12.47 3.43 -2.46
C LYS A 70 -11.43 4.54 -2.44
N PHE A 71 -11.46 5.41 -1.42
CA PHE A 71 -10.48 6.49 -1.27
C PHE A 71 -9.05 5.93 -1.24
N THR A 72 -8.84 4.87 -0.46
CA THR A 72 -7.52 4.24 -0.34
C THR A 72 -7.02 3.71 -1.68
N LYS A 73 -7.86 3.00 -2.44
CA LYS A 73 -7.50 2.47 -3.77
C LYS A 73 -7.23 3.59 -4.78
N GLU A 74 -8.02 4.67 -4.76
CA GLU A 74 -7.96 5.72 -5.78
C GLU A 74 -6.85 6.75 -5.51
N LYS A 75 -6.59 7.07 -4.25
CA LYS A 75 -5.72 8.19 -3.83
C LYS A 75 -4.43 7.76 -3.14
N LEU A 76 -4.41 6.60 -2.48
CA LEU A 76 -3.26 6.20 -1.63
C LEU A 76 -2.48 5.02 -2.21
N ALA A 77 -3.15 4.09 -2.89
CA ALA A 77 -2.51 2.95 -3.49
C ALA A 77 -1.62 3.38 -4.67
N ARG A 78 -0.38 2.87 -4.71
CA ARG A 78 0.51 3.08 -5.86
C ARG A 78 -0.10 2.44 -7.11
N LYS A 79 -0.03 3.18 -8.21
CA LYS A 79 -0.62 2.79 -9.51
C LYS A 79 0.41 2.35 -10.54
N CYS A 80 1.54 1.77 -10.12
CA CYS A 80 2.58 1.30 -11.05
C CYS A 80 1.95 0.44 -12.16
N ASN A 81 1.91 1.01 -13.36
CA ASN A 81 1.29 0.39 -14.52
C ASN A 81 2.34 -0.49 -15.19
N VAL A 82 2.20 -1.80 -15.05
CA VAL A 82 3.20 -2.74 -15.56
C VAL A 82 3.30 -2.81 -17.09
N LYS A 83 2.33 -2.24 -17.84
CA LYS A 83 2.37 -2.14 -19.30
C LYS A 83 3.10 -0.87 -19.77
N THR A 84 2.70 0.28 -19.24
CA THR A 84 3.25 1.59 -19.65
C THR A 84 4.45 2.03 -18.82
N LYS A 85 4.68 1.37 -17.68
CA LYS A 85 5.67 1.71 -16.64
C LYS A 85 5.45 3.08 -15.97
N GLU A 86 4.28 3.66 -16.16
CA GLU A 86 3.86 4.88 -15.48
C GLU A 86 3.67 4.62 -13.97
N ASP A 87 3.98 5.62 -13.15
CA ASP A 87 3.90 5.57 -11.69
C ASP A 87 4.69 4.42 -11.02
N CYS A 88 5.63 3.82 -11.74
CA CYS A 88 6.61 2.86 -11.24
C CYS A 88 7.93 3.56 -10.90
N ASP A 89 8.60 3.14 -9.81
CA ASP A 89 9.96 3.56 -9.51
C ASP A 89 11.00 2.80 -10.37
N ASP A 90 12.25 3.28 -10.38
CA ASP A 90 13.30 2.73 -11.27
C ASP A 90 13.57 1.24 -11.02
N LYS A 91 13.50 0.80 -9.76
CA LYS A 91 13.66 -0.61 -9.41
C LYS A 91 12.48 -1.44 -9.94
N GLU A 92 11.26 -0.92 -9.85
CA GLU A 92 10.07 -1.57 -10.42
C GLU A 92 10.19 -1.68 -11.94
N LYS A 93 10.64 -0.62 -12.63
CA LYS A 93 10.84 -0.62 -14.09
C LYS A 93 11.86 -1.68 -14.54
N GLU A 94 13.04 -1.70 -13.91
CA GLU A 94 14.06 -2.72 -14.17
C GLU A 94 13.53 -4.13 -13.91
N TYR A 95 12.74 -4.30 -12.84
CA TYR A 95 12.18 -5.58 -12.49
C TYR A 95 11.09 -6.03 -13.47
N ILE A 96 10.25 -5.11 -13.95
CA ILE A 96 9.27 -5.35 -15.03
C ILE A 96 10.01 -5.83 -16.29
N ASP A 97 11.04 -5.11 -16.73
CA ASP A 97 11.82 -5.47 -17.92
C ASP A 97 12.48 -6.84 -17.82
N LYS A 98 12.93 -7.22 -16.63
CA LYS A 98 13.49 -8.54 -16.36
C LYS A 98 12.45 -9.66 -16.38
N MET A 99 11.21 -9.37 -15.97
CA MET A 99 10.18 -10.39 -15.77
C MET A 99 9.27 -10.57 -16.98
N THR A 100 8.91 -9.50 -17.69
CA THR A 100 8.08 -9.53 -18.90
C THR A 100 8.52 -10.58 -19.95
N PRO A 101 9.80 -10.70 -20.34
CA PRO A 101 10.22 -11.68 -21.35
C PRO A 101 10.20 -13.13 -20.87
N LYS A 102 10.02 -13.39 -19.57
CA LYS A 102 10.02 -14.75 -19.02
C LYS A 102 8.70 -15.49 -19.20
N GLY A 103 7.65 -14.79 -19.60
CA GLY A 103 6.32 -15.35 -19.81
C GLY A 103 5.52 -15.57 -18.53
N ALA A 104 4.19 -15.72 -18.69
CA ALA A 104 3.22 -15.74 -17.60
C ALA A 104 3.49 -16.83 -16.55
N ASP A 105 3.89 -18.03 -16.97
CA ASP A 105 4.13 -19.15 -16.05
C ASP A 105 5.32 -18.92 -15.13
N ALA A 106 6.41 -18.35 -15.67
CA ALA A 106 7.60 -18.04 -14.88
C ALA A 106 7.33 -16.88 -13.90
N ILE A 107 6.57 -15.87 -14.34
CA ILE A 107 6.13 -14.75 -13.50
C ILE A 107 5.25 -15.27 -12.36
N ALA A 108 4.28 -16.15 -12.65
CA ALA A 108 3.39 -16.74 -11.64
C ALA A 108 4.16 -17.57 -10.62
N LYS A 109 5.11 -18.41 -11.06
CA LYS A 109 5.96 -19.20 -10.14
C LYS A 109 6.82 -18.32 -9.23
N GLU A 110 7.41 -17.25 -9.78
CA GLU A 110 8.16 -16.29 -8.97
C GLU A 110 7.25 -15.53 -7.99
N ALA A 111 6.02 -15.20 -8.38
CA ALA A 111 5.04 -14.53 -7.52
C ALA A 111 4.73 -15.39 -6.29
N GLU A 112 4.42 -16.67 -6.49
CA GLU A 112 4.14 -17.61 -5.41
C GLU A 112 5.36 -17.83 -4.50
N ARG A 113 6.55 -17.94 -5.10
CA ARG A 113 7.81 -18.03 -4.33
C ARG A 113 8.01 -16.80 -3.43
N LEU A 114 7.79 -15.59 -3.95
CA LEU A 114 7.94 -14.37 -3.17
C LEU A 114 6.83 -14.22 -2.12
N LYS A 115 5.59 -14.63 -2.40
CA LYS A 115 4.50 -14.65 -1.41
C LYS A 115 4.82 -15.55 -0.22
N GLY A 116 5.44 -16.70 -0.46
CA GLY A 116 5.95 -17.59 0.60
C GLY A 116 7.01 -16.93 1.51
N LEU A 117 7.67 -15.87 1.06
CA LEU A 117 8.67 -15.13 1.84
C LEU A 117 8.08 -13.98 2.67
N LYS A 118 6.79 -13.65 2.55
CA LYS A 118 6.15 -12.52 3.27
C LYS A 118 6.28 -12.63 4.80
N GLY A 119 6.32 -13.85 5.33
CA GLY A 119 6.43 -14.13 6.77
C GLY A 119 7.86 -14.18 7.31
N SER A 120 8.88 -14.08 6.45
CA SER A 120 10.27 -14.19 6.87
C SER A 120 10.74 -12.91 7.57
N ALA A 121 11.59 -13.07 8.59
CA ALA A 121 12.26 -11.93 9.23
C ALA A 121 13.21 -11.25 8.25
N MET A 122 12.95 -9.98 7.94
CA MET A 122 13.71 -9.16 6.99
C MET A 122 13.85 -7.74 7.53
N LYS A 123 14.87 -7.01 7.06
CA LYS A 123 14.95 -5.56 7.25
C LYS A 123 13.80 -4.86 6.51
N ASP A 124 13.35 -3.72 7.01
CA ASP A 124 12.17 -3.00 6.49
C ASP A 124 12.31 -2.61 5.01
N ASP A 125 13.51 -2.20 4.58
CA ASP A 125 13.82 -1.89 3.19
C ASP A 125 13.63 -3.11 2.27
N LYS A 126 14.09 -4.28 2.73
CA LYS A 126 13.94 -5.55 1.99
C LYS A 126 12.49 -6.02 1.98
N LYS A 127 11.77 -5.86 3.09
CA LYS A 127 10.35 -6.20 3.20
C LYS A 127 9.52 -5.32 2.27
N ALA A 128 9.74 -4.01 2.28
CA ALA A 128 9.08 -3.08 1.37
C ALA A 128 9.33 -3.44 -0.09
N TRP A 129 10.58 -3.76 -0.44
CA TRP A 129 10.92 -4.18 -1.80
C TRP A 129 10.30 -5.53 -2.19
N LEU A 130 10.27 -6.50 -1.28
CA LEU A 130 9.60 -7.78 -1.49
C LEU A 130 8.11 -7.57 -1.83
N MET A 131 7.42 -6.72 -1.07
CA MET A 131 6.01 -6.43 -1.29
C MET A 131 5.78 -5.73 -2.64
N LYS A 132 6.63 -4.77 -3.02
CA LYS A 132 6.57 -4.13 -4.36
C LYS A 132 6.75 -5.14 -5.49
N ARG A 133 7.75 -6.04 -5.38
CA ARG A 133 7.96 -7.10 -6.37
C ARG A 133 6.74 -8.01 -6.51
N ILE A 134 6.13 -8.41 -5.40
CA ILE A 134 4.93 -9.25 -5.42
C ILE A 134 3.80 -8.52 -6.16
N ALA A 135 3.56 -7.25 -5.84
CA ALA A 135 2.54 -6.44 -6.52
C ALA A 135 2.80 -6.30 -8.04
N VAL A 136 4.04 -6.04 -8.44
CA VAL A 136 4.44 -5.99 -9.85
C VAL A 136 4.19 -7.32 -10.55
N LEU A 137 4.56 -8.46 -9.93
CA LEU A 137 4.33 -9.77 -10.52
C LEU A 137 2.85 -10.10 -10.64
N ASP A 138 2.05 -9.84 -9.60
CA ASP A 138 0.61 -10.09 -9.64
C ASP A 138 -0.06 -9.25 -10.75
N SER A 139 0.35 -7.99 -10.92
CA SER A 139 -0.10 -7.15 -12.03
C SER A 139 0.37 -7.66 -13.40
N LEU A 140 1.61 -8.14 -13.52
CA LEU A 140 2.13 -8.74 -14.76
C LEU A 140 1.39 -10.03 -15.13
N VAL A 141 1.06 -10.88 -14.15
CA VAL A 141 0.25 -12.10 -14.38
C VAL A 141 -1.12 -11.72 -14.93
N LYS A 142 -1.82 -10.75 -14.31
CA LYS A 142 -3.11 -10.27 -14.81
C LYS A 142 -2.99 -9.67 -16.21
N SER A 143 -1.94 -8.88 -16.45
CA SER A 143 -1.67 -8.24 -17.73
C SER A 143 -1.41 -9.26 -18.86
N THR A 144 -0.65 -10.32 -18.57
CA THR A 144 -0.31 -11.36 -19.54
C THR A 144 -1.46 -12.32 -19.82
N LYS A 145 -2.39 -12.49 -18.86
CA LYS A 145 -3.62 -13.27 -19.03
C LYS A 145 -4.79 -12.50 -19.66
N GLY A 146 -4.67 -11.18 -19.82
CA GLY A 146 -5.72 -10.33 -20.39
C GLY A 146 -6.85 -9.97 -19.41
N GLU A 147 -6.61 -10.03 -18.10
CA GLU A 147 -7.61 -9.82 -17.03
C GLU A 147 -7.54 -8.40 -16.42
N LEU A 148 -7.09 -7.40 -17.20
CA LEU A 148 -6.96 -6.00 -16.78
C LEU A 148 -8.20 -5.17 -17.08
#